data_AF-A0A1C5M2R3-F1
#
_entry.id   AF-A0A1C5M2R3-F1
#
_cell.length_a   1.000
_cell.length_b   1.000
_cell.length_c   1.000
_cell.angle_alpha   90.00
_cell.angle_beta   90.00
_cell.angle_gamma   90.00
#
_symmetry.space_group_name_H-M   'P 1'
#
loop_
_entity.id
_entity.type
_entity.pdbx_description
1 polymer ?
#
loop_
_entity_poly.entity_id
_entity_poly.type
_entity_poly.pdbx_seq_one_letter_code
_entity_poly.pdbx_strand_id
1 'polypeptide(L)'
;MASSKEYLEFILGQLSGLNEITYRAMMGEFVIYYRGKIVGGIYDDRLLVKPVKSAISYMPTVSYELPYEGAKEMLLVDEVDNKEFLTGLFNAMYEELPTPKSKKKK
;
A
#
# COMPACT_ATOMS: atom_id res chain seq x y z
N MET A 1 1.43 -1.69 17.61
CA MET A 1 0.05 -1.37 18.05
C MET A 1 -0.91 -1.90 16.99
N ALA A 2 -2.16 -2.23 17.33
CA ALA A 2 -3.12 -2.64 16.30
C ALA A 2 -3.55 -1.42 15.50
N SER A 3 -3.69 -1.54 14.18
CA SER A 3 -4.15 -0.44 13.34
C SER A 3 -5.64 -0.20 13.55
N SER A 4 -6.05 1.05 13.56
CA SER A 4 -7.44 1.44 13.76
C SER A 4 -8.23 1.27 12.47
N LYS A 5 -9.47 0.77 12.57
CA LYS A 5 -10.35 0.68 11.40
C LYS A 5 -10.64 2.04 10.79
N GLU A 6 -10.70 3.10 11.60
CA GLU A 6 -10.88 4.48 11.13
C GLU A 6 -9.77 4.92 10.17
N TYR A 7 -8.51 4.60 10.48
CA TYR A 7 -7.40 4.91 9.58
C TYR A 7 -7.47 4.10 8.28
N LEU A 8 -7.85 2.82 8.36
CA LEU A 8 -8.12 2.03 7.16
C LEU A 8 -9.18 2.67 6.28
N GLU A 9 -10.33 3.07 6.84
CA GLU A 9 -11.41 3.70 6.07
C GLU A 9 -10.97 5.04 5.48
N PHE A 10 -10.17 5.81 6.22
CA PHE A 10 -9.55 7.03 5.69
C PHE A 10 -8.70 6.72 4.46
N ILE A 11 -7.75 5.78 4.56
CA ILE A 11 -6.90 5.38 3.43
C ILE A 11 -7.72 4.86 2.25
N LEU A 12 -8.75 4.04 2.48
CA LEU A 12 -9.64 3.56 1.42
C LEU A 12 -10.40 4.72 0.75
N GLY A 13 -10.80 5.73 1.52
CA GLY A 13 -11.41 6.96 1.03
C GLY A 13 -10.46 7.80 0.17
N GLN A 14 -9.17 7.83 0.52
CA GLN A 14 -8.13 8.48 -0.30
C GLN A 14 -7.88 7.70 -1.59
N LEU A 15 -7.81 6.36 -1.48
CA LEU A 15 -7.62 5.45 -2.61
C LEU A 15 -8.88 5.22 -3.45
N SER A 16 -10.01 5.84 -3.12
CA SER A 16 -11.27 5.68 -3.87
C SER A 16 -11.18 6.19 -5.32
N GLY A 17 -10.15 6.98 -5.66
CA GLY A 17 -9.85 7.36 -7.04
C GLY A 17 -9.25 6.23 -7.89
N LEU A 18 -8.79 5.14 -7.26
CA LEU A 18 -8.20 3.98 -7.92
C LEU A 18 -9.24 2.87 -8.07
N ASN A 19 -9.34 2.30 -9.27
CA ASN A 19 -10.19 1.14 -9.52
C ASN A 19 -9.60 -0.14 -8.92
N GLU A 20 -10.46 -0.98 -8.33
CA GLU A 20 -10.10 -2.31 -7.81
C GLU A 20 -9.12 -2.30 -6.62
N ILE A 21 -9.30 -1.35 -5.69
CA ILE A 21 -8.65 -1.39 -4.38
C ILE A 21 -9.44 -2.34 -3.46
N THR A 22 -8.74 -3.30 -2.88
CA THR A 22 -9.29 -4.23 -1.89
C THR A 22 -8.32 -4.33 -0.72
N TYR A 23 -8.80 -4.76 0.45
CA TYR A 23 -7.94 -4.94 1.62
C TYR A 23 -8.21 -6.29 2.29
N ARG A 24 -7.25 -6.74 3.09
CA ARG A 24 -7.36 -7.95 3.91
C ARG A 24 -6.82 -7.68 5.30
N ALA A 25 -7.67 -7.82 6.31
CA ALA A 25 -7.24 -7.78 7.70
C ALA A 25 -6.47 -9.07 8.06
N MET A 26 -5.31 -8.93 8.70
CA MET A 26 -4.52 -10.05 9.22
C MET A 26 -3.87 -9.62 10.54
N MET A 27 -4.13 -10.35 11.63
CA MET A 27 -3.51 -10.16 12.96
C MET A 27 -3.57 -8.74 13.57
N GLY A 28 -4.48 -7.87 13.11
CA GLY A 28 -4.61 -6.49 13.62
C GLY A 28 -4.00 -5.43 12.69
N GLU A 29 -3.43 -5.86 11.56
CA GLU A 29 -2.96 -5.02 10.47
C GLU A 29 -3.83 -5.23 9.21
N PHE A 30 -3.66 -4.35 8.23
CA PHE A 30 -4.46 -4.40 6.99
C PHE A 30 -3.57 -4.44 5.76
N VAL A 31 -3.64 -5.50 4.98
CA VAL A 31 -2.92 -5.59 3.70
C VAL A 31 -3.77 -4.97 2.60
N ILE A 32 -3.21 -4.07 1.80
CA ILE A 32 -3.88 -3.41 0.69
C ILE A 32 -3.48 -4.07 -0.64
N TYR A 33 -4.50 -4.32 -1.46
CA TYR A 33 -4.40 -4.90 -2.78
C TYR A 33 -4.90 -3.90 -3.81
N TYR A 34 -4.14 -3.71 -4.89
CA TYR A 34 -4.51 -2.88 -6.02
C TYR A 34 -4.55 -3.75 -7.27
N ARG A 35 -5.73 -3.85 -7.90
CA ARG A 35 -5.98 -4.70 -9.09
C ARG A 35 -5.50 -6.14 -8.87
N GLY A 36 -5.77 -6.66 -7.67
CA GLY A 36 -5.37 -8.01 -7.24
C GLY A 36 -3.90 -8.20 -6.86
N LYS A 37 -3.04 -7.17 -6.96
CA LYS A 37 -1.64 -7.20 -6.53
C LYS A 37 -1.45 -6.63 -5.14
N ILE A 38 -0.54 -7.22 -4.35
CA ILE A 38 -0.16 -6.67 -3.04
C ILE A 38 0.76 -5.47 -3.25
N VAL A 39 0.23 -4.27 -3.00
CA VAL A 39 0.95 -3.00 -3.05
C VAL A 39 1.63 -2.70 -1.72
N GLY A 40 0.94 -2.98 -0.62
CA GLY A 40 1.37 -2.58 0.71
C GLY A 40 0.37 -2.98 1.78
N GLY A 41 0.39 -2.26 2.89
CA GLY A 41 -0.53 -2.43 3.99
C GLY A 41 -0.44 -1.29 5.00
N ILE A 42 -1.33 -1.33 5.98
CA ILE A 42 -1.40 -0.42 7.10
C ILE A 42 -0.90 -1.17 8.32
N TYR A 43 0.11 -0.58 8.96
CA TYR A 43 0.79 -1.10 10.12
C TYR A 43 0.97 0.06 11.10
N ASP A 44 0.59 -0.11 12.36
CA ASP A 44 0.71 0.95 13.38
C ASP A 44 0.07 2.30 12.95
N ASP A 45 -1.07 2.25 12.25
CA ASP A 45 -1.74 3.43 11.65
C ASP A 45 -0.86 4.22 10.65
N ARG A 46 0.03 3.49 9.95
CA ARG A 46 0.89 4.03 8.88
C ARG A 46 0.72 3.24 7.61
N LEU A 47 0.65 3.94 6.48
CA LEU A 47 0.62 3.30 5.17
C LEU A 47 2.05 2.92 4.74
N LEU A 48 2.31 1.62 4.68
CA LEU A 48 3.57 1.06 4.21
C LEU A 48 3.39 0.38 2.86
N VAL A 49 4.16 0.77 1.85
CA VAL A 49 4.12 0.18 0.50
C VAL A 49 5.43 -0.51 0.16
N LYS A 50 5.42 -1.39 -0.83
CA LYS A 50 6.65 -2.08 -1.24
C LYS A 50 7.69 -1.10 -1.80
N PRO A 51 8.98 -1.30 -1.50
CA PRO A 51 10.07 -0.51 -2.09
C PRO A 51 10.33 -0.92 -3.53
N VAL A 52 9.51 -0.42 -4.45
CA VAL A 52 9.70 -0.56 -5.91
C VAL A 52 10.33 0.72 -6.47
N LYS A 53 11.08 0.61 -7.56
CA LYS A 53 11.86 1.76 -8.08
C LYS A 53 10.96 2.94 -8.46
N SER A 54 9.77 2.66 -8.97
CA SER A 54 8.76 3.65 -9.32
C SER A 54 8.26 4.39 -8.09
N ALA A 55 8.03 3.71 -6.96
CA ALA A 55 7.65 4.38 -5.72
C ALA A 55 8.77 5.29 -5.21
N ILE A 56 9.99 4.76 -5.18
CA ILE A 56 11.19 5.46 -4.70
C ILE A 56 11.46 6.71 -5.57
N SER A 57 11.26 6.60 -6.89
CA SER A 57 11.47 7.72 -7.81
C SER A 57 10.30 8.72 -7.81
N TYR A 58 9.11 8.29 -7.43
CA TYR A 58 7.91 9.13 -7.36
C TYR A 58 7.87 9.93 -6.05
N MET A 59 8.38 9.34 -4.96
CA MET A 59 8.48 9.98 -3.66
C MET A 59 9.70 10.91 -3.60
N PRO A 60 9.51 12.21 -3.32
CA PRO A 60 10.64 13.12 -3.12
C PRO A 60 11.43 12.79 -1.84
N THR A 61 10.77 12.24 -0.83
CA THR A 61 11.39 11.77 0.42
C THR A 61 10.97 10.33 0.66
N VAL A 62 11.94 9.42 0.63
CA VAL A 62 11.72 7.98 0.77
C VAL A 62 12.15 7.57 2.17
N SER A 63 11.17 7.26 3.01
CA SER A 63 11.42 6.75 4.37
C SER A 63 11.22 5.24 4.38
N TYR A 64 12.23 4.50 4.83
CA TYR A 64 12.14 3.05 4.99
C TYR A 64 11.76 2.74 6.43
N GLU A 65 10.72 1.94 6.60
CA GLU A 65 10.20 1.56 7.91
C GLU A 65 9.91 0.06 7.96
N LEU A 66 10.05 -0.50 9.15
CA LEU A 66 9.78 -1.91 9.42
C LEU A 66 8.36 -2.03 9.96
N PRO A 67 7.45 -2.79 9.32
CA PRO A 67 6.09 -2.99 9.84
C PRO A 67 6.08 -3.65 11.22
N TYR A 68 7.07 -4.51 11.49
CA TYR A 68 7.33 -5.10 12.80
C TYR A 68 8.78 -5.60 12.86
N GLU A 69 9.27 -5.89 14.07
CA GLU A 69 10.63 -6.35 14.29
C GLU A 69 10.92 -7.65 13.53
N GLY A 70 11.97 -7.66 12.70
CA GLY A 70 12.34 -8.79 11.84
C GLY A 70 11.59 -8.88 10.51
N ALA A 71 10.70 -7.94 10.20
CA ALA A 71 10.10 -7.82 8.88
C ALA A 71 11.08 -7.24 7.84
N LYS A 72 10.66 -7.20 6.58
CA LYS A 72 11.38 -6.46 5.54
C LYS A 72 11.00 -4.99 5.59
N GLU A 73 11.97 -4.15 5.28
CA GLU A 73 11.79 -2.71 5.13
C GLU A 73 10.75 -2.42 4.03
N MET A 74 9.84 -1.51 4.33
CA MET A 74 8.80 -1.01 3.44
C MET A 74 8.90 0.51 3.37
N LEU A 75 8.33 1.09 2.32
CA LEU A 75 8.29 2.54 2.16
C LEU A 75 7.13 3.11 2.96
N LEU A 76 7.45 4.03 3.87
CA LEU A 76 6.48 4.84 4.55
C LEU A 76 5.93 5.90 3.59
N VAL A 77 4.61 5.85 3.39
CA VAL A 77 3.87 6.88 2.69
C VAL A 77 3.35 7.87 3.73
N ASP A 78 4.01 9.02 3.85
CA ASP A 78 3.57 10.11 4.72
C ASP A 78 2.48 10.96 4.04
N GLU A 79 2.58 11.12 2.71
CA GLU A 79 1.67 11.94 1.90
C GLU A 79 0.35 11.21 1.56
N VAL A 80 -0.34 10.71 2.59
CA VAL A 80 -1.63 10.00 2.45
C VAL A 80 -2.83 10.94 2.28
N ASP A 81 -2.69 12.21 2.62
CA ASP A 81 -3.75 13.22 2.49
C ASP A 81 -3.96 13.66 1.03
N ASN A 82 -2.95 13.45 0.18
CA ASN A 82 -2.97 13.84 -1.23
C ASN A 82 -3.44 12.68 -2.13
N LYS A 83 -4.72 12.72 -2.52
CA LYS A 83 -5.33 11.70 -3.40
C LYS A 83 -4.65 11.58 -4.75
N GLU A 84 -4.23 12.69 -5.33
CA GLU A 84 -3.60 12.71 -6.66
C GLU A 84 -2.23 12.04 -6.59
N PHE A 85 -1.47 12.34 -5.54
CA PHE A 85 -0.19 11.70 -5.26
C PHE A 85 -0.34 10.19 -5.03
N LEU A 86 -1.25 9.76 -4.17
CA LEU A 86 -1.50 8.34 -3.92
C LEU A 86 -1.93 7.60 -5.18
N THR A 87 -2.80 8.21 -5.98
CA THR A 87 -3.27 7.64 -7.25
C THR A 87 -2.12 7.45 -8.24
N GLY A 88 -1.27 8.47 -8.38
CA GLY A 88 -0.08 8.40 -9.23
C GLY A 88 0.94 7.37 -8.74
N LEU A 89 1.23 7.37 -7.43
CA LEU A 89 2.13 6.43 -6.77
C LEU A 89 1.68 4.98 -7.02
N PHE A 90 0.42 4.65 -6.71
CA PHE A 90 -0.09 3.29 -6.86
C PHE A 90 -0.10 2.83 -8.33
N ASN A 91 -0.41 3.74 -9.27
CA ASN A 91 -0.33 3.44 -10.69
C ASN A 91 1.10 3.18 -11.17
N ALA A 92 2.04 4.03 -10.79
CA ALA A 92 3.46 3.85 -11.13
C ALA A 92 4.01 2.54 -10.53
N MET A 93 3.66 2.24 -9.28
CA MET A 93 4.04 0.99 -8.63
C MET A 93 3.45 -0.24 -9.32
N TYR A 94 2.20 -0.17 -9.78
CA TYR A 94 1.46 -1.31 -10.28
C TYR A 94 2.18 -2.09 -11.39
N GLU A 95 2.90 -1.39 -12.27
CA GLU A 95 3.66 -2.00 -13.36
C GLU A 95 4.82 -2.87 -12.84
N GLU A 96 5.49 -2.44 -11.76
CA GLU A 96 6.60 -3.16 -11.13
C GLU A 96 6.16 -4.17 -10.07
N LEU A 97 4.92 -4.07 -9.57
CA LEU A 97 4.42 -5.02 -8.58
C LEU A 97 4.34 -6.43 -9.19
N PRO A 98 4.79 -7.47 -8.44
CA PRO A 98 4.74 -8.84 -8.91
C PRO A 98 3.30 -9.18 -9.27
N THR A 99 3.11 -9.69 -10.49
CA THR A 99 1.77 -10.04 -10.96
C THR A 99 1.18 -11.11 -10.04
N PRO A 100 -0.11 -10.98 -9.69
CA PRO A 100 -0.76 -12.07 -8.98
C PRO A 100 -0.75 -13.23 -9.98
N LYS A 101 -0.25 -14.41 -9.56
CA LYS A 101 -0.28 -15.60 -10.42
C LYS A 101 -1.69 -15.70 -10.99
N SER A 102 -1.85 -15.51 -12.31
CA SER A 102 -3.13 -15.66 -12.97
C SER A 102 -3.68 -17.02 -12.58
N LYS A 103 -4.70 -17.06 -11.73
CA LYS A 103 -5.49 -18.27 -11.55
C LYS A 103 -6.09 -18.52 -12.92
N LYS A 104 -5.57 -19.53 -13.62
CA LYS A 104 -6.21 -20.06 -14.83
C LYS A 104 -7.69 -20.24 -14.49
N LYS A 105 -8.57 -19.45 -15.14
CA LYS A 105 -10.02 -19.71 -15.13
C LYS A 105 -10.17 -21.14 -15.66
N LYS A 106 -10.81 -22.00 -14.86
CA LYS A 106 -11.27 -23.30 -15.31
C LYS A 106 -12.62 -23.13 -16.00
#